data_AF-A0A8T3V572-F1
#
_entry.id   AF-A0A8T3V572-F1
#
_cell.length_a   1.000
_cell.length_b   1.000
_cell.length_c   1.000
_cell.angle_alpha   90.00
_cell.angle_beta   90.00
_cell.angle_gamma   90.00
#
_symmetry.space_group_name_H-M   'P 1'
#
loop_
_entity.id
_entity.type
_entity.pdbx_description
1 polymer ?
#
loop_
_entity_poly.entity_id
_entity_poly.type
_entity_poly.pdbx_seq_one_letter_code
_entity_poly.pdbx_strand_id
1 'polypeptide(L)' 'MIEITADSKYMELLNTYPLLKRDLAKRNWKFEFLVTPMGKISLWEANLAEVSEKAELSVEETVALFSELVNSY' A
#
# COMPACT_ATOMS: atom_id res chain seq x y z
N MET A 1 4.89 9.87 -14.21
CA MET A 1 4.11 9.81 -12.97
C MET A 1 3.11 8.69 -13.13
N ILE A 2 3.19 7.67 -12.29
CA ILE A 2 2.15 6.65 -12.23
C ILE A 2 0.99 7.26 -11.44
N GLU A 3 -0.20 7.24 -12.02
CA GLU A 3 -1.41 7.68 -11.34
C GLU A 3 -1.87 6.56 -10.41
N ILE A 4 -1.61 6.74 -9.11
CA ILE A 4 -2.10 5.82 -8.08
C ILE A 4 -3.49 6.28 -7.66
N THR A 5 -4.43 5.35 -7.66
CA THR A 5 -5.84 5.57 -7.33
C THR A 5 -6.34 4.51 -6.35
N ALA A 6 -7.54 4.70 -5.81
CA ALA A 6 -8.19 3.74 -4.91
C ALA A 6 -8.30 2.32 -5.50
N ASP A 7 -8.49 2.23 -6.83
CA ASP A 7 -8.65 0.97 -7.56
C ASP A 7 -7.32 0.32 -7.96
N SER A 8 -6.20 1.00 -7.74
CA SER A 8 -4.87 0.46 -8.05
C SER A 8 -4.64 -0.85 -7.30
N LYS A 9 -4.23 -1.88 -8.04
CA LYS A 9 -3.99 -3.21 -7.47
C LYS A 9 -2.75 -3.18 -6.60
N TYR A 10 -2.92 -3.53 -5.32
CA TYR A 10 -1.85 -3.51 -4.33
C TYR A 10 -0.66 -4.39 -4.73
N MET A 11 -0.94 -5.61 -5.20
CA MET A 11 0.12 -6.54 -5.61
C MET A 11 0.89 -6.08 -6.85
N GLU A 12 0.24 -5.36 -7.77
CA GLU A 12 0.95 -4.77 -8.91
C GLU A 12 1.94 -3.71 -8.42
N LEU A 13 1.52 -2.83 -7.52
CA LEU A 13 2.40 -1.82 -6.91
C LEU A 13 3.59 -2.48 -6.19
N LEU A 14 3.37 -3.57 -5.43
CA LEU A 14 4.46 -4.29 -4.77
C LEU A 14 5.43 -4.98 -5.74
N ASN A 15 4.92 -5.52 -6.84
CA ASN A 15 5.74 -6.18 -7.85
C ASN A 15 6.60 -5.16 -8.61
N THR A 16 6.05 -3.98 -8.89
CA THR A 16 6.78 -2.87 -9.51
C THR A 16 7.79 -2.24 -8.54
N TYR A 17 7.43 -2.13 -7.26
CA TYR A 17 8.24 -1.48 -6.23
C TYR A 17 8.49 -2.42 -5.04
N PRO A 18 9.49 -3.31 -5.11
CA PRO A 18 9.72 -4.35 -4.10
C PRO A 18 9.98 -3.82 -2.68
N LEU A 19 10.48 -2.59 -2.55
CA LEU A 19 10.76 -1.94 -1.26
C LEU A 19 9.52 -1.25 -0.65
N LEU A 20 8.45 -1.06 -1.44
CA LEU A 20 7.29 -0.24 -1.07
C LEU A 20 6.65 -0.68 0.25
N LYS A 21 6.37 -1.97 0.42
CA LYS A 21 5.78 -2.50 1.68
C LYS A 21 6.62 -2.17 2.91
N ARG A 22 7.95 -2.25 2.79
CA ARG A 22 8.87 -2.07 3.92
C ARG A 22 8.97 -0.58 4.25
N ASP A 23 9.04 0.24 3.23
CA ASP A 23 9.21 1.68 3.40
C ASP A 23 7.88 2.33 3.86
N LEU A 24 6.71 1.81 3.44
CA LEU A 24 5.41 2.15 4.01
C LEU A 24 5.32 1.80 5.50
N ALA A 25 5.66 0.58 5.89
CA ALA A 25 5.64 0.15 7.29
C ALA A 25 6.58 0.98 8.17
N LYS A 26 7.74 1.40 7.64
CA LYS A 26 8.66 2.32 8.33
C LYS A 26 8.09 3.73 8.48
N ARG A 27 7.32 4.20 7.50
CA ARG A 27 6.76 5.55 7.47
C ARG A 27 5.51 5.69 8.32
N ASN A 28 4.67 4.65 8.36
CA ASN A 28 3.45 4.62 9.14
C ASN A 28 3.22 3.20 9.69
N TRP A 29 3.21 3.07 11.02
CA TRP A 29 3.04 1.80 11.73
C TRP A 29 1.73 1.09 11.36
N LYS A 30 0.70 1.83 10.93
CA LYS A 30 -0.55 1.26 10.42
C LYS A 30 -0.37 0.35 9.22
N PHE A 31 0.77 0.42 8.52
CA PHE A 31 1.12 -0.47 7.41
C PHE A 31 2.03 -1.64 7.81
N GLU A 32 2.35 -1.84 9.09
CA GLU A 32 3.16 -3.00 9.53
C GLU A 32 2.54 -4.34 9.14
N PHE A 33 1.22 -4.43 9.05
CA PHE A 33 0.54 -5.64 8.60
C PHE A 33 0.96 -6.06 7.17
N LEU A 34 1.32 -5.11 6.30
CA LEU A 34 1.74 -5.36 4.91
C LEU A 34 3.01 -6.22 4.81
N VAL A 35 3.86 -6.19 5.84
CA VAL A 35 5.11 -6.98 5.86
C VAL A 35 4.92 -8.35 6.52
N THR A 36 3.76 -8.63 7.10
CA THR A 36 3.45 -9.92 7.72
C THR A 36 3.05 -10.96 6.68
N PRO A 37 3.31 -12.26 6.91
CA PRO A 37 2.83 -13.33 6.02
C PRO A 37 1.30 -13.32 5.86
N MET A 38 0.57 -13.03 6.94
CA MET A 38 -0.89 -12.96 6.91
C MET A 38 -1.39 -11.79 6.07
N GLY A 39 -0.81 -10.60 6.23
CA GLY A 39 -1.16 -9.43 5.42
C GLY A 39 -0.97 -9.68 3.92
N LYS A 40 0.10 -10.40 3.54
CA LYS A 40 0.33 -10.80 2.15
C LYS A 40 -0.80 -11.69 1.60
N ILE A 41 -1.25 -12.67 2.37
CA ILE A 41 -2.32 -13.59 1.94
C ILE A 41 -3.66 -12.85 1.88
N SER A 42 -3.98 -12.04 2.89
CA SER A 42 -5.27 -11.35 2.97
C SER A 42 -5.44 -10.24 1.93
N LEU A 43 -4.35 -9.70 1.39
CA LEU A 43 -4.37 -8.57 0.44
C LEU A 43 -3.95 -8.97 -0.98
N TRP A 44 -3.82 -10.26 -1.26
CA TRP A 44 -3.33 -10.77 -2.55
C TRP A 44 -4.12 -10.19 -3.75
N GLU A 45 -5.43 -10.02 -3.62
CA GLU A 45 -6.32 -9.49 -4.66
C GLU A 45 -6.76 -8.04 -4.42
N ALA A 46 -6.28 -7.44 -3.33
CA ALA A 46 -6.79 -6.18 -2.82
C ALA A 46 -6.43 -4.97 -3.68
N ASN A 47 -7.29 -3.96 -3.66
CA ASN A 47 -6.99 -2.60 -4.12
C ASN A 47 -6.60 -1.68 -2.93
N LEU A 48 -6.27 -0.42 -3.21
CA LEU A 48 -5.89 0.53 -2.16
C LEU A 48 -7.04 0.94 -1.24
N ALA A 49 -8.31 0.85 -1.70
CA ALA A 49 -9.45 1.05 -0.84
C ALA A 49 -9.52 -0.03 0.26
N GLU A 50 -9.41 -1.30 -0.11
CA GLU A 50 -9.40 -2.42 0.85
C GLU A 50 -8.17 -2.39 1.77
N VAL A 51 -7.02 -1.95 1.26
CA VAL A 51 -5.82 -1.70 2.10
C VAL A 51 -6.09 -0.59 3.12
N SER A 52 -6.79 0.48 2.73
CA SER A 52 -7.12 1.58 3.64
C SER A 52 -8.02 1.13 4.80
N GLU A 53 -9.00 0.27 4.52
CA GLU A 53 -9.87 -0.33 5.53
C GLU A 53 -9.05 -1.15 6.55
N LYS A 54 -8.08 -1.94 6.06
CA LYS A 54 -7.20 -2.73 6.93
C LYS A 54 -6.20 -1.89 7.72
N ALA A 55 -5.75 -0.78 7.14
CA ALA A 55 -4.87 0.17 7.81
C ALA A 55 -5.63 1.12 8.77
N GLU A 56 -6.96 1.06 8.79
CA GLU A 56 -7.81 2.01 9.52
C GLU A 56 -7.47 3.48 9.15
N LEU A 57 -7.29 3.74 7.84
CA LEU A 57 -7.03 5.06 7.26
C LEU A 57 -8.11 5.41 6.24
N SER A 58 -8.21 6.69 5.89
CA SER A 58 -9.03 7.06 4.73
C SER A 58 -8.39 6.55 3.43
N VAL A 59 -9.22 6.36 2.41
CA VAL A 59 -8.77 5.98 1.06
C VAL A 59 -7.83 7.05 0.51
N GLU A 60 -8.17 8.33 0.69
CA GLU A 60 -7.36 9.47 0.24
C GLU A 60 -5.99 9.51 0.93
N GLU A 61 -5.95 9.31 2.25
CA GLU A 61 -4.69 9.24 3.00
C GLU A 61 -3.82 8.08 2.52
N THR A 62 -4.44 6.92 2.27
CA THR A 62 -3.73 5.73 1.79
C THR A 62 -3.16 5.96 0.40
N VAL A 63 -3.97 6.47 -0.54
CA VAL A 63 -3.53 6.81 -1.90
C VAL A 63 -2.42 7.85 -1.88
N ALA A 64 -2.52 8.88 -1.02
CA ALA A 64 -1.48 9.89 -0.88
C ALA A 64 -0.16 9.29 -0.39
N LEU A 65 -0.18 8.45 0.65
CA LEU A 65 1.03 7.82 1.19
C LEU A 65 1.72 6.90 0.18
N PHE A 66 0.94 6.11 -0.57
CA PHE A 66 1.46 5.28 -1.65
C PHE A 66 2.02 6.14 -2.80
N SER A 67 1.29 7.17 -3.22
CA SER A 67 1.69 8.08 -4.30
C SER A 67 2.99 8.80 -3.98
N GLU A 68 3.11 9.37 -2.77
CA GLU A 68 4.32 10.07 -2.34
C GLU A 68 5.53 9.15 -2.34
N LEU A 69 5.37 7.94 -1.80
CA LEU A 69 6.48 7.00 -1.71
C LEU A 69 6.88 6.47 -3.10
N VAL A 70 5.92 6.13 -3.96
CA VAL A 70 6.20 5.71 -5.33
C VAL A 70 6.86 6.82 -6.15
N ASN A 71 6.45 8.07 -5.97
CA ASN A 71 7.07 9.22 -6.63
C ASN A 71 8.45 9.59 -6.04
N SER A 72 8.85 8.99 -4.91
CA SER A 72 10.18 9.18 -4.32
C SER A 72 11.24 8.19 -4.81
N TYR A 73 10.82 7.16 -5.57
CA TYR A 73 11.69 6.20 -6.23
C TYR A 73 12.16 6.71 -7.61
#